data_AF-A0A7S0W555-F1
#
_entry.id   AF-A0A7S0W555-F1
#
_cell.length_a   1.000
_cell.length_b   1.000
_cell.length_c   1.000
_cell.angle_alpha   90.00
_cell.angle_beta   90.00
_cell.angle_gamma   90.00
#
_symmetry.space_group_name_H-M   'P 1'
#
loop_
_entity.id
_entity.type
_entity.pdbx_description
1 polymer ?
#
loop_
_entity_poly.entity_id
_entity_poly.type
_entity_poly.pdbx_seq_one_letter_code
_entity_poly.pdbx_strand_id
1 'polypeptide(L)'
;IGTNLPVMAEVGGQEGTLQKPFGYFKPQVTALSDTNSPANGDKTIVVFGSSIGTHDYTPVVTVGTTDCKVTQWLSDTSVRCVTAAATTFLAGQNVQLPV
;
A
#
# COMPACT_ATOMS: atom_id res chain seq x y z
N ILE A 1 -5.16 0.71 -13.63
CA ILE A 1 -4.74 1.92 -12.88
C ILE A 1 -5.27 3.11 -13.63
N GLY A 2 -6.02 4.00 -12.96
CA GLY A 2 -6.85 5.00 -13.62
C GLY A 2 -5.99 5.97 -14.41
N THR A 3 -6.01 5.88 -15.73
CA THR A 3 -5.40 6.86 -16.64
C THR A 3 -6.53 7.64 -17.30
N ASN A 4 -6.34 8.94 -17.54
CA ASN A 4 -7.30 9.79 -18.23
C ASN A 4 -8.67 9.92 -17.54
N LEU A 5 -8.69 9.99 -16.21
CA LEU A 5 -9.93 10.17 -15.46
C LEU A 5 -10.48 11.59 -15.66
N PRO A 6 -11.77 11.75 -16.03
CA PRO A 6 -12.40 13.06 -16.10
C PRO A 6 -12.59 13.64 -14.70
N VAL A 7 -12.43 14.96 -14.59
CA VAL A 7 -12.70 15.71 -13.35
C VAL A 7 -13.81 16.72 -13.64
N MET A 8 -14.83 16.69 -12.81
CA MET A 8 -15.98 17.57 -12.88
C MET A 8 -15.92 18.58 -11.72
N ALA A 9 -16.15 19.84 -12.03
CA ALA A 9 -16.24 20.92 -11.04
C ALA A 9 -17.55 21.70 -11.26
N GLU A 10 -18.20 22.09 -10.18
CA GLU A 10 -19.39 22.93 -10.19
C GLU A 10 -19.10 24.24 -9.47
N VAL A 11 -19.48 25.37 -10.06
CA VAL A 11 -19.38 26.70 -9.44
C VAL A 11 -20.67 27.47 -9.72
N GLY A 12 -21.43 27.78 -8.67
CA GLY A 12 -22.65 28.60 -8.78
C GLY A 12 -23.71 28.05 -9.74
N GLY A 13 -23.84 26.72 -9.85
CA GLY A 13 -24.78 26.06 -10.76
C GLY A 13 -24.27 25.86 -12.20
N GLN A 14 -23.02 26.24 -12.49
CA GLN A 14 -22.37 25.91 -13.76
C GLN A 14 -21.44 24.71 -13.58
N GLU A 15 -21.60 23.70 -14.44
CA GLU A 15 -20.76 22.50 -14.45
C GLU A 15 -19.69 22.60 -15.55
N GLY A 16 -18.44 22.31 -15.17
CA GLY A 16 -17.32 22.17 -16.10
C GLY A 16 -16.69 20.79 -15.96
N THR A 17 -16.50 20.09 -17.08
CA THR A 17 -15.77 18.82 -17.10
C THR A 17 -14.46 18.98 -17.83
N LEU A 18 -13.35 18.76 -17.11
CA LEU A 18 -12.03 18.66 -17.72
C LEU A 18 -11.81 17.20 -18.11
N GLN A 19 -11.66 16.95 -19.41
CA GLN A 19 -11.44 15.62 -19.94
C GLN A 19 -9.98 15.21 -19.77
N LYS A 20 -9.75 14.08 -19.11
CA LYS A 20 -8.45 13.41 -18.94
C LYS A 20 -7.36 14.12 -18.09
N PRO A 21 -7.64 14.97 -17.10
CA PRO A 21 -6.59 15.65 -16.33
C PRO A 21 -5.91 14.76 -15.27
N PHE A 22 -6.53 13.65 -14.86
CA PHE A 22 -6.08 12.90 -13.68
C PHE A 22 -5.67 11.47 -14.03
N GLY A 23 -4.58 11.03 -13.41
CA GLY A 23 -4.13 9.65 -13.48
C GLY A 23 -3.33 9.26 -12.24
N TYR A 24 -3.40 7.97 -11.89
CA TYR A 24 -2.63 7.41 -10.77
C TYR A 24 -2.20 5.98 -11.07
N PHE A 25 -1.04 5.62 -10.51
CA PHE A 25 -0.51 4.26 -10.56
C PHE A 25 -0.93 3.45 -9.33
N LYS A 26 -1.00 2.13 -9.47
CA LYS A 26 -1.18 1.23 -8.33
C LYS A 26 0.10 1.23 -7.48
N PRO A 27 0.00 1.04 -6.17
CA PRO A 27 1.17 0.78 -5.34
C PRO A 27 1.89 -0.47 -5.85
N GLN A 28 3.21 -0.42 -5.94
CA GLN A 28 4.07 -1.54 -6.29
C GLN A 28 5.07 -1.75 -5.17
N VAL A 29 5.17 -2.98 -4.66
CA VAL A 29 6.15 -3.32 -3.63
C VAL A 29 7.43 -3.81 -4.31
N THR A 30 8.57 -3.24 -3.94
CA THR A 30 9.88 -3.57 -4.53
C THR A 30 10.77 -4.34 -3.56
N ALA A 31 10.72 -4.02 -2.27
CA ALA A 31 11.56 -4.67 -1.26
C ALA A 31 10.94 -4.61 0.13
N LEU A 32 11.46 -5.44 1.03
CA LEU A 32 11.14 -5.44 2.46
C LEU A 32 12.44 -5.26 3.25
N SER A 33 12.40 -4.49 4.33
CA SER A 33 13.56 -4.37 5.24
C SER A 33 13.94 -5.72 5.86
N ASP A 34 12.95 -6.58 6.06
CA ASP A 34 13.07 -7.89 6.68
C ASP A 34 12.03 -8.83 6.07
N THR A 35 12.46 -10.03 5.70
CA THR A 35 11.57 -11.08 5.17
C THR A 35 11.22 -12.15 6.21
N ASN A 36 11.93 -12.16 7.35
CA ASN A 36 11.69 -13.08 8.46
C ASN A 36 11.04 -12.33 9.64
N SER A 37 9.94 -12.86 10.14
CA SER A 37 9.22 -12.33 11.31
C SER A 37 8.82 -13.48 12.23
N PRO A 38 8.81 -13.28 13.57
CA PRO A 38 8.29 -14.26 14.51
C PRO A 38 6.84 -14.62 14.18
N ALA A 39 6.48 -15.90 14.34
CA ALA A 39 5.11 -16.35 14.05
C ALA A 39 4.05 -15.73 14.99
N ASN A 40 4.45 -15.30 16.18
CA ASN A 40 3.60 -14.53 17.10
C ASN A 40 3.39 -13.08 16.64
N GLY A 41 4.09 -12.62 15.59
CA GLY A 41 4.00 -11.26 15.08
C GLY A 41 4.76 -10.24 15.93
N ASP A 42 4.26 -9.00 15.94
CA ASP A 42 4.80 -7.82 16.64
C ASP A 42 6.19 -7.35 16.21
N LYS A 43 6.75 -7.88 15.11
CA LYS A 43 7.93 -7.30 14.46
C LYS A 43 7.54 -6.10 13.60
N THR A 44 8.31 -5.03 13.70
CA THR A 44 8.24 -3.91 12.77
C THR A 44 9.04 -4.23 11.51
N ILE A 45 8.40 -4.14 10.35
CA ILE A 45 9.03 -4.20 9.03
C ILE A 45 8.74 -2.92 8.25
N VAL A 46 9.63 -2.57 7.33
CA VAL A 46 9.43 -1.47 6.38
C VAL A 46 9.27 -2.07 4.99
N VAL A 47 8.17 -1.73 4.33
CA VAL A 47 7.88 -2.11 2.96
C VAL A 47 8.28 -0.97 2.06
N PHE A 48 9.17 -1.26 1.12
CA PHE A 48 9.62 -0.33 0.09
C PHE A 48 8.87 -0.60 -1.21
N GLY A 49 8.60 0.47 -1.94
CA GLY A 49 7.80 0.39 -3.15
C GLY A 49 7.78 1.68 -3.95
N SER A 50 6.81 1.79 -4.85
CA SER A 50 6.49 3.01 -5.59
C SER A 50 4.98 3.22 -5.64
N SER A 51 4.57 4.47 -5.80
CA SER A 51 3.15 4.86 -5.88
C SER A 51 2.31 4.42 -4.67
N ILE A 52 2.90 4.42 -3.47
CA ILE A 52 2.21 4.06 -2.21
C ILE A 52 1.21 5.16 -1.81
N GLY A 53 1.47 6.40 -2.22
CA GLY A 53 0.60 7.56 -1.99
C GLY A 53 1.43 8.78 -1.64
N THR A 54 0.96 9.97 -2.01
CA THR A 54 1.67 11.23 -1.72
C THR A 54 1.53 11.70 -0.27
N HIS A 55 0.57 11.12 0.46
CA HIS A 55 0.26 11.43 1.85
C HIS A 55 -0.23 10.17 2.57
N ASP A 56 -0.43 10.28 3.87
CA ASP A 56 -1.05 9.23 4.67
C ASP A 56 -2.54 9.10 4.32
N TYR A 57 -2.83 8.18 3.40
CA TYR A 57 -4.19 7.75 3.05
C TYR A 57 -4.58 6.46 3.77
N THR A 58 -4.03 6.20 4.96
CA THR A 58 -4.25 4.97 5.73
C THR A 58 -3.90 3.71 4.90
N PRO A 59 -2.63 3.53 4.51
CA PRO A 59 -2.23 2.40 3.67
C PRO A 59 -2.49 1.08 4.38
N VAL A 60 -3.04 0.10 3.66
CA VAL A 60 -3.20 -1.27 4.14
C VAL A 60 -2.07 -2.12 3.56
N VAL A 61 -1.41 -2.88 4.43
CA VAL A 61 -0.33 -3.80 4.06
C VAL A 61 -0.75 -5.18 4.51
N THR A 62 -0.72 -6.14 3.59
CA THR A 62 -1.05 -7.54 3.85
C THR A 62 0.19 -8.39 3.65
N VAL A 63 0.52 -9.22 4.64
CA VAL A 63 1.65 -10.16 4.59
C VAL A 63 1.06 -11.57 4.47
N GLY A 64 1.20 -12.18 3.29
CA GLY A 64 0.54 -13.45 2.98
C GLY A 64 -0.98 -13.29 2.97
N THR A 65 -1.65 -13.84 3.99
CA THR A 65 -3.12 -13.78 4.18
C THR A 65 -3.54 -12.93 5.36
N THR A 66 -2.58 -12.32 6.07
CA THR A 66 -2.84 -11.57 7.30
C THR A 66 -2.48 -10.11 7.13
N ASP A 67 -3.41 -9.22 7.46
CA ASP A 67 -3.16 -7.78 7.45
C ASP A 67 -2.22 -7.37 8.59
N CYS A 68 -1.41 -6.36 8.33
CA CYS A 68 -0.56 -5.75 9.34
C CYS A 68 -1.42 -5.14 10.46
N LYS A 69 -1.02 -5.39 11.70
CA LYS A 69 -1.71 -4.90 12.90
C LYS A 69 -1.72 -3.38 12.98
N VAL A 70 -0.60 -2.77 12.58
CA VAL A 70 -0.42 -1.33 12.50
C VAL A 70 0.33 -1.03 11.21
N THR A 71 -0.22 -0.11 10.41
CA THR A 71 0.45 0.45 9.24
C THR A 71 0.66 1.94 9.45
N GLN A 72 1.79 2.45 8.97
CA GLN A 72 2.13 3.87 9.06
C GLN A 72 2.81 4.28 7.76
N TRP A 73 2.22 5.23 7.06
CA TRP A 73 2.84 5.83 5.88
C TRP A 73 4.10 6.60 6.30
N LEU A 74 5.22 6.35 5.61
CA LEU A 74 6.48 7.06 5.84
C LEU A 74 6.78 7.99 4.67
N SER A 75 6.65 7.48 3.44
CA SER A 75 6.84 8.25 2.21
C SER A 75 6.06 7.62 1.04
N ASP A 76 6.09 8.28 -0.11
CA ASP A 76 5.53 7.75 -1.37
C ASP A 76 6.13 6.42 -1.83
N THR A 77 7.28 6.07 -1.25
CA THR A 77 8.08 4.88 -1.53
C THR A 77 8.26 3.96 -0.33
N SER A 78 7.72 4.30 0.85
CA SER A 78 7.87 3.46 2.03
C SER A 78 6.69 3.51 3.00
N VAL A 79 6.34 2.34 3.54
CA VAL A 79 5.33 2.18 4.58
C VAL A 79 5.86 1.25 5.66
N ARG A 80 5.65 1.63 6.91
CA ARG A 80 5.96 0.80 8.07
C ARG A 80 4.77 -0.11 8.37
N CYS A 81 5.04 -1.38 8.63
CA CYS A 81 4.06 -2.37 9.04
C CYS A 81 4.53 -3.06 10.33
N VAL A 82 3.62 -3.25 11.29
CA VAL A 82 3.78 -4.19 12.40
C VAL A 82 3.09 -5.48 12.00
N THR A 83 3.87 -6.56 11.85
CA THR A 83 3.33 -7.84 11.40
C THR A 83 2.36 -8.40 12.44
N ALA A 84 1.20 -8.85 12.00
CA ALA A 84 0.28 -9.59 12.86
C ALA A 84 0.83 -11.00 13.16
N ALA A 85 0.23 -11.68 14.14
CA ALA A 85 0.49 -13.09 14.38
C ALA A 85 0.05 -13.91 13.15
N ALA A 86 0.91 -14.81 12.68
CA ALA A 86 0.59 -15.67 11.56
C ALA A 86 -0.51 -16.65 11.96
N THR A 87 -1.67 -16.56 11.32
CA THR A 87 -2.79 -17.48 11.54
C THR A 87 -2.64 -18.78 10.76
N THR A 88 -1.86 -18.76 9.67
CA THR A 88 -1.47 -19.93 8.87
C THR A 88 0.06 -20.06 8.88
N PHE A 89 0.58 -20.98 9.69
CA PHE A 89 1.99 -21.31 9.75
C PHE A 89 2.41 -21.99 8.44
N LEU A 90 3.04 -21.27 7.52
CA LEU A 90 3.88 -21.88 6.49
C LEU A 90 5.32 -21.65 6.93
N ALA A 91 5.80 -22.50 7.83
CA ALA A 91 7.21 -22.53 8.21
C ALA A 91 8.05 -22.69 6.92
N GLY A 92 8.85 -21.68 6.58
CA GLY A 92 9.75 -21.71 5.43
C GLY A 92 9.24 -21.10 4.13
N GLN A 93 8.10 -20.42 4.12
CA GLN A 93 7.63 -19.76 2.90
C GLN A 93 8.17 -18.33 2.81
N ASN A 94 9.13 -18.13 1.90
CA ASN A 94 9.62 -16.80 1.55
C ASN A 94 8.45 -15.95 1.07
N VAL A 95 8.36 -14.69 1.53
CA VAL A 95 7.42 -13.70 1.02
C VAL A 95 7.72 -13.48 -0.47
N GLN A 96 7.02 -14.21 -1.34
CA GLN A 96 7.08 -14.02 -2.77
C GLN A 96 6.24 -12.79 -3.09
N LEU A 97 6.89 -11.69 -3.47
CA LEU A 97 6.20 -10.57 -4.08
C LEU A 97 5.61 -11.04 -5.41
N PRO A 98 4.30 -10.91 -5.64
CA PRO A 98 3.75 -11.17 -6.96
C PRO A 98 4.34 -10.14 -7.93
N VAL A 99 5.04 -10.64 -8.95
CA VAL A 99 5.45 -9.86 -10.13
C VAL A 99 4.24 -9.37 -10.91
#